data_AF-A0A9Q4MGW3-F1
#
_entry.id   AF-A0A9Q4MGW3-F1
#
_cell.length_a   1.000
_cell.length_b   1.000
_cell.length_c   1.000
_cell.angle_alpha   90.00
_cell.angle_beta   90.00
_cell.angle_gamma   90.00
#
_symmetry.space_group_name_H-M   'P 1'
#
loop_
_entity.id
_entity.type
_entity.pdbx_description
1 polymer ?
#
loop_
_entity_poly.entity_id
_entity_poly.type
_entity_poly.pdbx_seq_one_letter_code
_entity_poly.pdbx_strand_id
1 'polypeptide(L)'
;LDAQDAYTQKTNHFSGVKDVIEQFMMDISGAADIPATRLFGQSPQGMNATGDSDIRNYYDRIKAQQEDELRPVLRLLYEVLFRASVGECPHDLDIQFNSLWQMSQTEQASIEKLRAERDQIYLTHGVIGPDVPCAELLEQKTYSKLTERHVTLAAELSQAME
;
A
#
# COMPACT_ATOMS: atom_id res chain seq x y z
N LEU A 1 -42.53 45.86 -31.60
CA LEU A 1 -42.20 46.51 -30.33
C LEU A 1 -43.04 47.76 -30.25
N ASP A 2 -44.15 47.65 -29.53
CA ASP A 2 -45.04 48.75 -29.16
C ASP A 2 -44.29 49.69 -28.18
N ALA A 3 -44.69 50.96 -28.08
CA ALA A 3 -44.16 51.92 -27.11
C ALA A 3 -44.27 51.46 -25.63
N GLN A 4 -45.08 50.46 -25.32
CA GLN A 4 -45.21 49.85 -23.99
C GLN A 4 -44.35 48.58 -23.79
N ASP A 5 -43.67 48.07 -24.82
CA ASP A 5 -42.84 46.86 -24.69
C ASP A 5 -41.42 47.19 -24.21
N ALA A 6 -41.12 46.85 -22.95
CA ALA A 6 -39.77 46.95 -22.40
C ALA A 6 -38.95 45.67 -22.69
N TYR A 7 -38.04 45.73 -23.67
CA TYR A 7 -37.07 44.66 -23.90
C TYR A 7 -36.01 44.66 -22.79
N THR A 8 -36.05 43.65 -21.93
CA THR A 8 -35.05 43.45 -20.86
C THR A 8 -34.25 42.19 -21.14
N GLN A 9 -32.97 42.34 -21.47
CA GLN A 9 -32.05 41.20 -21.57
C GLN A 9 -31.60 40.80 -20.15
N LYS A 10 -32.00 39.60 -19.71
CA LYS A 10 -31.51 39.04 -18.44
C LYS A 10 -30.18 38.31 -18.68
N THR A 11 -29.09 38.87 -18.17
CA THR A 11 -27.78 38.22 -18.19
C THR A 11 -27.59 37.40 -16.92
N ASN A 12 -27.66 36.06 -17.03
CA ASN A 12 -27.37 35.17 -15.92
C ASN A 12 -25.85 34.99 -15.77
N HIS A 13 -25.35 35.14 -14.54
CA HIS A 13 -23.94 34.92 -14.21
C HIS A 13 -23.79 33.60 -13.45
N PHE A 14 -22.99 32.68 -13.97
CA PHE A 14 -22.79 31.34 -13.41
C PHE A 14 -21.41 31.14 -12.75
N SER A 15 -20.74 32.23 -12.38
CA SER A 15 -19.36 32.18 -11.86
C SER A 15 -19.19 31.36 -10.58
N GLY A 16 -20.19 31.29 -9.70
CA GLY A 16 -20.12 30.54 -8.44
C GLY A 16 -20.60 29.08 -8.50
N VAL A 17 -21.11 28.62 -9.65
CA VAL A 17 -21.64 27.25 -9.76
C VAL A 17 -20.54 26.21 -9.61
N LYS A 18 -19.34 26.52 -10.13
CA LYS A 18 -18.18 25.64 -10.03
C LYS A 18 -17.79 25.39 -8.56
N ASP A 19 -17.69 26.45 -7.76
CA ASP A 19 -17.28 26.37 -6.35
C ASP A 19 -18.27 25.54 -5.53
N VAL A 20 -19.58 25.70 -5.80
CA VAL A 20 -20.63 24.90 -5.16
C VAL A 20 -20.48 23.41 -5.51
N ILE A 21 -20.22 23.09 -6.77
CA ILE A 21 -20.01 21.69 -7.20
C ILE A 21 -18.76 21.10 -6.55
N GLU A 22 -17.65 21.85 -6.50
CA GLU A 22 -16.41 21.40 -5.85
C GLU A 22 -16.62 21.11 -4.35
N GLN A 23 -17.40 21.95 -3.66
CA GLN A 23 -17.75 21.69 -2.25
C GLN A 23 -18.59 20.42 -2.10
N PHE A 24 -19.60 20.21 -2.95
CA PHE A 24 -20.39 18.98 -2.92
C PHE A 24 -19.54 17.73 -3.18
N MET A 25 -18.56 17.81 -4.09
CA MET A 25 -17.62 16.71 -4.33
C MET A 25 -16.80 16.39 -3.08
N MET A 26 -16.36 17.40 -2.32
CA MET A 26 -15.67 17.18 -1.04
C MET A 26 -16.59 16.56 0.01
N ASP A 27 -17.82 17.04 0.13
CA ASP A 27 -18.79 16.49 1.09
C ASP A 27 -19.12 15.01 0.79
N ILE A 28 -19.29 14.66 -0.49
CA ILE A 28 -19.51 13.27 -0.92
C ILE A 28 -18.26 12.40 -0.63
N SER A 29 -17.06 12.93 -0.87
CA SER A 29 -15.81 12.21 -0.59
C SER A 29 -15.66 11.91 0.90
N GLY A 30 -15.99 12.88 1.76
CA GLY A 30 -16.01 12.70 3.21
C GLY A 30 -17.06 11.70 3.67
N ALA A 31 -18.27 11.76 3.11
CA ALA A 31 -19.35 10.82 3.44
C ALA A 31 -19.07 9.38 2.96
N ALA A 32 -18.42 9.23 1.81
CA ALA A 32 -18.03 7.92 1.27
C ALA A 32 -16.76 7.35 1.92
N ASP A 33 -16.02 8.18 2.66
CA ASP A 33 -14.70 7.86 3.19
C ASP A 33 -13.73 7.38 2.08
N ILE A 34 -13.79 8.09 0.95
CA ILE A 34 -12.93 7.91 -0.23
C ILE A 34 -12.39 9.28 -0.61
N PRO A 35 -11.06 9.48 -0.69
CA PRO A 35 -10.51 10.78 -1.05
C PRO A 35 -11.01 11.29 -2.41
N ALA A 36 -11.23 12.60 -2.54
CA ALA A 36 -11.71 13.22 -3.78
C ALA A 36 -10.76 12.96 -4.97
N THR A 37 -9.45 12.91 -4.71
CA THR A 37 -8.42 12.54 -5.69
C THR A 37 -8.65 11.15 -6.28
N ARG A 38 -9.20 10.22 -5.49
CA ARG A 38 -9.52 8.86 -5.90
C ARG A 38 -10.94 8.72 -6.44
N LEU A 39 -11.92 9.34 -5.78
CA LEU A 39 -13.34 9.22 -6.11
C LEU A 39 -13.70 9.98 -7.38
N PHE A 40 -13.12 11.17 -7.57
CA PHE A 40 -13.44 12.07 -8.67
C PHE A 40 -12.28 12.32 -9.63
N GLY A 41 -11.09 11.76 -9.37
CA GLY A 41 -9.91 11.96 -10.22
C GLY A 41 -9.38 13.40 -10.15
N GLN A 42 -9.70 14.13 -9.09
CA GLN A 42 -9.24 15.49 -8.89
C GLN A 42 -7.73 15.50 -8.66
N SER A 43 -7.01 16.46 -9.26
CA SER A 43 -5.61 16.67 -8.89
C SER A 43 -5.53 17.10 -7.42
N PRO A 44 -4.56 16.60 -6.63
CA PRO A 44 -4.45 17.00 -5.24
C PRO A 44 -4.22 18.52 -5.17
N GLN A 45 -4.81 19.18 -4.18
CA GLN A 45 -4.77 20.65 -4.01
C GLN A 45 -4.04 21.03 -2.72
N GLY A 46 -3.26 22.12 -2.75
CA GLY A 46 -2.49 22.62 -1.59
C GLY A 46 -0.97 22.59 -1.78
N MET A 47 -0.22 23.19 -0.83
CA MET A 47 1.25 23.09 -0.81
C MET A 47 1.63 21.70 -0.27
N ASN A 48 2.34 20.88 -1.08
CA ASN A 48 2.64 19.43 -0.87
C ASN A 48 1.56 18.43 -1.34
N ALA A 49 0.80 18.79 -2.37
CA ALA A 49 -0.24 18.00 -2.99
C ALA A 49 0.30 16.83 -3.87
N THR A 50 0.97 15.81 -3.29
CA THR A 50 1.25 14.55 -4.00
C THR A 50 0.06 13.59 -4.00
N GLY A 51 -0.88 13.77 -3.07
CA GLY A 51 -2.02 12.86 -2.85
C GLY A 51 -1.63 11.58 -2.09
N ASP A 52 -0.36 11.43 -1.68
CA ASP A 52 0.12 10.20 -1.04
C ASP A 52 -0.53 9.98 0.33
N SER A 53 -0.69 11.04 1.12
CA SER A 53 -1.34 10.94 2.44
C SER A 53 -2.80 10.48 2.31
N ASP A 54 -3.52 11.01 1.32
CA ASP A 54 -4.91 10.66 1.07
C ASP A 54 -5.04 9.19 0.68
N ILE A 55 -4.19 8.73 -0.23
CA ILE A 55 -4.17 7.33 -0.68
C ILE A 55 -3.74 6.38 0.44
N ARG A 56 -2.77 6.75 1.28
CA ARG A 56 -2.36 5.96 2.45
C ARG A 56 -3.52 5.76 3.42
N ASN A 57 -4.18 6.85 3.81
CA ASN A 57 -5.33 6.79 4.70
C ASN A 57 -6.45 5.91 4.12
N TYR A 58 -6.72 6.03 2.82
CA TYR A 58 -7.69 5.20 2.12
C TYR A 58 -7.31 3.71 2.14
N TYR A 59 -6.05 3.37 1.90
CA TYR A 59 -5.57 1.99 1.97
C TYR A 59 -5.55 1.43 3.38
N ASP A 60 -5.20 2.23 4.39
CA ASP A 60 -5.26 1.81 5.80
C ASP A 60 -6.70 1.47 6.20
N ARG A 61 -7.68 2.25 5.73
CA ARG A 61 -9.11 1.93 5.92
C ARG A 61 -9.50 0.63 5.26
N ILE A 62 -9.15 0.41 3.98
CA ILE A 62 -9.46 -0.85 3.29
C ILE A 62 -8.81 -2.03 4.03
N LYS A 63 -7.57 -1.87 4.47
CA LYS A 63 -6.87 -2.89 5.24
C LYS A 63 -7.62 -3.20 6.54
N ALA A 64 -8.08 -2.19 7.28
CA ALA A 64 -8.92 -2.40 8.45
C ALA A 64 -10.19 -3.20 8.10
N GLN A 65 -10.89 -2.87 7.00
CA GLN A 65 -12.06 -3.65 6.56
C GLN A 65 -11.71 -5.09 6.17
N GLN A 66 -10.56 -5.31 5.52
CA GLN A 66 -10.08 -6.65 5.21
C GLN A 66 -9.86 -7.48 6.48
N GLU A 67 -9.28 -6.88 7.50
CA GLU A 67 -8.96 -7.53 8.78
C GLU A 67 -10.20 -7.75 9.65
N ASP A 68 -11.06 -6.74 9.77
CA ASP A 68 -12.18 -6.74 10.71
C ASP A 68 -13.42 -7.44 10.14
N GLU A 69 -13.69 -7.28 8.84
CA GLU A 69 -14.91 -7.80 8.20
C GLU A 69 -14.62 -9.04 7.36
N LEU A 70 -13.62 -8.97 6.47
CA LEU A 70 -13.41 -10.01 5.47
C LEU A 70 -12.68 -11.24 6.04
N ARG A 71 -11.65 -11.06 6.87
CA ARG A 71 -10.86 -12.17 7.43
C ARG A 71 -11.71 -13.15 8.24
N PRO A 72 -12.61 -12.74 9.15
CA PRO A 72 -13.44 -13.70 9.89
C PRO A 72 -14.32 -14.55 8.95
N VAL A 73 -14.90 -13.92 7.93
CA VAL A 73 -15.75 -14.58 6.93
C VAL A 73 -14.93 -15.57 6.10
N LEU A 74 -13.78 -15.14 5.60
CA LEU A 74 -12.89 -16.00 4.82
C LEU A 74 -12.36 -17.16 5.66
N ARG A 75 -11.99 -16.92 6.92
CA ARG A 75 -11.49 -17.97 7.82
C ARG A 75 -12.53 -19.08 8.00
N LEU A 76 -13.79 -18.71 8.26
CA LEU A 76 -14.89 -19.67 8.36
C LEU A 76 -15.07 -20.45 7.05
N LEU A 77 -15.07 -19.75 5.91
CA LEU A 77 -15.22 -20.38 4.60
C LEU A 77 -14.10 -21.39 4.34
N TYR A 78 -12.85 -21.01 4.56
CA TYR A 78 -11.70 -21.89 4.36
C TYR A 78 -11.72 -23.07 5.31
N GLU A 79 -12.07 -22.87 6.58
CA GLU A 79 -12.17 -23.95 7.56
C GLU A 79 -13.20 -25.02 7.14
N VAL A 80 -14.36 -24.59 6.61
CA VAL A 80 -15.36 -25.50 6.05
C VAL A 80 -14.84 -26.21 4.80
N LEU A 81 -14.20 -25.49 3.90
CA LEU A 81 -13.63 -26.06 2.66
C LEU A 81 -12.54 -27.09 2.96
N PHE A 82 -11.65 -26.82 3.91
CA PHE A 82 -10.60 -27.76 4.33
C PHE A 82 -11.20 -29.01 4.94
N ARG A 83 -12.19 -28.88 5.85
CA ARG A 83 -12.88 -30.06 6.42
C ARG A 83 -13.61 -30.87 5.36
N ALA A 84 -14.21 -30.22 4.36
CA ALA A 84 -14.93 -30.91 3.30
C ALA A 84 -14.00 -31.63 2.30
N SER A 85 -12.80 -31.08 2.04
CA SER A 85 -11.87 -31.61 1.02
C SER A 85 -10.78 -32.51 1.59
N VAL A 86 -10.23 -32.17 2.76
CA VAL A 86 -9.08 -32.82 3.39
C VAL A 86 -9.48 -33.55 4.69
N GLY A 87 -10.67 -33.27 5.23
CA GLY A 87 -11.18 -33.89 6.47
C GLY A 87 -10.80 -33.14 7.74
N GLU A 88 -9.74 -32.33 7.70
CA GLU A 88 -9.27 -31.50 8.81
C GLU A 88 -8.84 -30.11 8.34
N CYS A 89 -8.92 -29.13 9.23
CA CYS A 89 -8.40 -27.78 8.98
C CYS A 89 -7.05 -27.64 9.70
N PRO A 90 -5.99 -27.14 9.03
CA PRO A 90 -4.73 -26.81 9.68
C PRO A 90 -4.94 -25.86 10.86
N HIS A 91 -4.21 -26.10 11.96
CA HIS A 91 -4.29 -25.29 13.17
C HIS A 91 -3.68 -23.89 12.99
N ASP A 92 -2.76 -23.76 12.04
CA ASP A 92 -2.00 -22.57 11.68
C ASP A 92 -2.53 -21.88 10.41
N LEU A 93 -3.79 -22.10 10.06
CA LEU A 93 -4.41 -21.41 8.93
C LEU A 93 -4.39 -19.89 9.15
N ASP A 94 -3.59 -19.21 8.35
CA ASP A 94 -3.50 -17.76 8.28
C ASP A 94 -3.83 -17.26 6.87
N ILE A 95 -4.44 -16.07 6.82
CA ILE A 95 -4.85 -15.40 5.59
C ILE A 95 -3.98 -14.16 5.44
N GLN A 96 -3.27 -14.05 4.32
CA GLN A 96 -2.42 -12.88 4.05
C GLN A 96 -3.05 -12.08 2.91
N PHE A 97 -3.48 -10.86 3.20
CA PHE A 97 -3.97 -9.94 2.18
C PHE A 97 -2.79 -9.29 1.46
N ASN A 98 -2.92 -9.12 0.15
CA ASN A 98 -1.92 -8.42 -0.64
C ASN A 98 -1.81 -6.95 -0.21
N SER A 99 -0.58 -6.42 -0.20
CA SER A 99 -0.35 -5.01 0.07
C SER A 99 -1.09 -4.14 -0.95
N LEU A 100 -1.87 -3.19 -0.46
CA LEU A 100 -2.57 -2.20 -1.28
C LEU A 100 -1.63 -1.08 -1.73
N TRP A 101 -0.63 -0.75 -0.91
CA TRP A 101 0.43 0.17 -1.27
C TRP A 101 1.48 -0.56 -2.10
N GLN A 102 1.75 -0.03 -3.30
CA GLN A 102 2.89 -0.44 -4.11
C GLN A 102 3.93 0.65 -4.02
N MET A 103 5.11 0.28 -3.54
CA MET A 103 6.24 1.20 -3.49
C MET A 103 6.66 1.54 -4.91
N SER A 104 7.01 2.80 -5.15
CA SER A 104 7.68 3.17 -6.39
C SER A 104 9.04 2.45 -6.50
N GLN A 105 9.53 2.23 -7.72
CA GLN A 105 10.87 1.64 -7.93
C GLN A 105 11.97 2.45 -7.21
N THR A 106 11.80 3.77 -7.13
CA THR A 106 12.71 4.67 -6.43
C THR A 106 12.68 4.47 -4.92
N GLU A 107 11.50 4.36 -4.32
CA GLU A 107 11.39 4.07 -2.89
C GLU A 107 11.92 2.68 -2.55
N GLN A 108 11.65 1.69 -3.41
CA GLN A 108 12.17 0.33 -3.25
C GLN A 108 13.70 0.32 -3.30
N ALA A 109 14.31 0.99 -4.28
CA ALA A 109 15.76 1.13 -4.38
C ALA A 109 16.37 1.84 -3.16
N SER A 110 15.70 2.88 -2.65
CA SER A 110 16.11 3.56 -1.42
C SER A 110 16.06 2.61 -0.20
N ILE A 111 15.02 1.78 -0.07
CA ILE A 111 14.93 0.79 1.01
C ILE A 111 16.02 -0.26 0.90
N GLU A 112 16.26 -0.80 -0.31
CA GLU A 112 17.31 -1.80 -0.53
C GLU A 112 18.69 -1.26 -0.18
N LYS A 113 18.96 0.00 -0.53
CA LYS A 113 20.19 0.69 -0.12
C LYS A 113 20.31 0.80 1.40
N LEU A 114 19.25 1.23 2.09
CA LEU A 114 19.24 1.36 3.55
C LEU A 114 19.41 0.01 4.26
N ARG A 115 18.83 -1.07 3.71
CA ARG A 115 19.03 -2.44 4.21
C ARG A 115 20.48 -2.89 4.03
N ALA A 116 21.08 -2.65 2.87
CA ALA A 116 22.48 -2.97 2.64
C ALA A 116 23.42 -2.20 3.59
N GLU A 117 23.14 -0.92 3.84
CA GLU A 117 23.89 -0.10 4.82
C GLU A 117 23.74 -0.65 6.25
N ARG A 118 22.52 -1.03 6.66
CA ARG A 118 22.27 -1.71 7.94
C ARG A 118 23.09 -2.99 8.07
N ASP A 119 23.09 -3.85 7.06
CA ASP A 119 23.79 -5.13 7.09
C ASP A 119 25.30 -4.94 7.15
N GLN A 120 25.83 -3.96 6.40
CA GLN A 120 27.24 -3.58 6.48
C GLN A 120 27.63 -3.15 7.90
N ILE A 121 26.80 -2.36 8.58
CA ILE A 121 27.04 -1.92 9.95
C ILE A 121 27.09 -3.12 10.90
N TYR A 122 26.12 -4.04 10.83
CA TYR A 122 26.10 -5.21 11.71
C TYR A 122 27.27 -6.17 11.47
N LEU A 123 27.67 -6.38 10.21
CA LEU A 123 28.84 -7.18 9.87
C LEU A 123 30.13 -6.54 10.37
N THR A 124 30.27 -5.21 10.22
CA THR A 124 31.46 -4.49 10.67
C THR A 124 31.61 -4.51 12.19
N HIS A 125 30.50 -4.47 12.92
CA HIS A 125 30.50 -4.54 14.38
C HIS A 125 30.52 -5.98 14.92
N GLY A 126 30.50 -7.00 14.07
CA GLY A 126 30.51 -8.41 14.48
C GLY A 126 29.24 -8.83 15.23
N VAL A 127 28.12 -8.14 15.02
CA VAL A 127 26.83 -8.48 15.65
C VAL A 127 26.22 -9.72 14.97
N ILE A 128 26.43 -9.86 13.67
CA ILE A 128 25.96 -10.99 12.85
C ILE A 128 27.08 -11.46 11.91
N GLY A 129 27.03 -12.73 11.52
CA GLY A 129 27.86 -13.27 10.45
C GLY A 129 27.29 -13.01 9.04
N PRO A 130 28.09 -13.19 7.98
CA PRO A 130 27.68 -12.99 6.58
C PRO A 130 26.62 -13.98 6.10
N ASP A 131 26.40 -15.08 6.83
CA ASP A 131 25.38 -16.08 6.58
C ASP A 131 23.96 -15.53 6.79
N VAL A 132 23.75 -14.68 7.80
CA VAL A 132 22.42 -14.14 8.14
C VAL A 132 21.89 -13.22 7.03
N PRO A 133 22.64 -12.20 6.54
CA PRO A 133 22.20 -11.41 5.39
C PRO A 133 22.04 -12.25 4.11
N CYS A 134 22.90 -13.26 3.89
CA CYS A 134 22.76 -14.16 2.74
C CYS A 134 21.45 -14.97 2.80
N ALA A 135 21.05 -15.42 3.98
CA ALA A 135 19.79 -16.13 4.17
C ALA A 135 18.58 -15.21 3.89
N GLU A 136 18.59 -13.98 4.43
CA GLU A 136 17.51 -13.00 4.17
C GLU A 136 17.39 -12.66 2.67
N LEU A 137 18.52 -12.48 1.97
CA LEU A 137 18.54 -12.19 0.52
C LEU A 137 18.00 -13.36 -0.31
N LEU A 138 18.19 -14.59 0.16
CA LEU A 138 17.66 -15.79 -0.49
C LEU A 138 16.15 -15.88 -0.33
N GLU A 139 15.65 -15.64 0.88
CA GLU A 139 14.21 -15.64 1.18
C GLU A 139 13.47 -14.56 0.38
N GLN A 140 14.07 -13.37 0.30
CA GLN A 140 13.54 -12.24 -0.49
C GLN A 140 13.64 -12.48 -2.01
N LYS A 141 14.33 -13.53 -2.45
CA LYS A 141 14.60 -13.85 -3.87
C LYS A 141 15.23 -12.69 -4.63
N THR A 142 16.04 -11.88 -3.95
CA THR A 142 16.70 -10.69 -4.53
C THR A 142 17.59 -11.07 -5.71
N TYR A 143 18.25 -12.23 -5.63
CA TYR A 143 19.11 -12.74 -6.70
C TYR A 143 18.64 -14.13 -7.15
N SER A 144 18.40 -14.28 -8.45
CA SER A 144 17.97 -15.54 -9.06
C SER A 144 18.98 -16.69 -8.94
N LYS A 145 20.25 -16.38 -8.69
CA LYS A 145 21.35 -17.36 -8.58
C LYS A 145 21.76 -17.67 -7.15
N LEU A 146 21.23 -16.96 -6.16
CA LEU A 146 21.51 -17.25 -4.76
C LEU A 146 20.80 -18.54 -4.38
N THR A 147 21.47 -19.38 -3.60
CA THR A 147 20.98 -20.71 -3.21
C THR A 147 21.45 -21.00 -1.80
N GLU A 148 20.83 -21.99 -1.14
CA GLU A 148 21.18 -22.41 0.22
C GLU A 148 22.67 -22.79 0.36
N ARG A 149 23.29 -23.28 -0.72
CA ARG A 149 24.74 -23.56 -0.77
C ARG A 149 25.60 -22.32 -0.51
N HIS A 150 25.16 -21.15 -0.99
CA HIS A 150 25.89 -19.91 -0.76
C HIS A 150 25.76 -19.43 0.69
N VAL A 151 24.62 -19.67 1.33
CA VAL A 151 24.39 -19.39 2.76
C VAL A 151 25.29 -20.26 3.63
N THR A 152 25.34 -21.56 3.35
CA THR A 152 26.22 -22.50 4.07
C THR A 152 27.70 -22.18 3.88
N LEU A 153 28.11 -21.84 2.66
CA LEU A 153 29.49 -21.41 2.40
C LEU A 153 29.85 -20.12 3.17
N ALA A 154 28.92 -19.17 3.28
CA ALA A 154 29.14 -17.96 4.06
C ALA A 154 29.31 -18.26 5.55
N ALA A 155 28.55 -19.22 6.10
CA ALA A 155 28.69 -19.67 7.48
C ALA A 155 30.05 -20.35 7.72
N GLU A 156 30.46 -21.25 6.81
CA GLU A 156 31.75 -21.94 6.87
C GLU A 156 32.93 -20.96 6.80
N LEU A 157 32.87 -19.96 5.92
CA LEU A 157 33.90 -18.93 5.80
C LEU A 157 33.98 -18.04 7.05
N SER A 158 32.85 -17.73 7.68
CA SER A 158 32.82 -16.98 8.93
C SER A 158 33.50 -17.76 10.07
N GLN A 159 33.22 -19.07 10.18
CA GLN A 159 33.84 -19.94 11.19
C GLN A 159 35.33 -20.19 10.95
N ALA A 160 35.80 -20.11 9.70
CA ALA A 160 37.22 -20.26 9.36
C ALA A 160 38.06 -18.98 9.59
N MET A 161 37.41 -17.84 9.87
CA MET A 161 38.05 -16.54 10.09
C MET A 161 38.12 -16.12 11.57
N GLU A 162 37.46 -16.85 12.47
CA GLU A 162 37.66 -16.78 13.93
C GLU A 162 38.87 -17.60 14.40
#